data_AF-A0A0N1I2Z9-F1
#
_entry.id   AF-A0A0N1I2Z9-F1
#
_cell.length_a   1.000
_cell.length_b   1.000
_cell.length_c   1.000
_cell.angle_alpha   90.00
_cell.angle_beta   90.00
_cell.angle_gamma   90.00
#
_symmetry.space_group_name_H-M   'P 1'
#
loop_
_entity.id
_entity.type
_entity.pdbx_description
1 polymer ?
#
loop_
_entity_poly.entity_id
_entity_poly.type
_entity_poly.pdbx_seq_one_letter_code
_entity_poly.pdbx_strand_id
1 'polypeptide(L)'
;MFTGHWLVADMDGTLTPTPSRARGRYLSLSHCMATGLGYGPRYRSCLPWLRCFLERGGSVCVVSTAGKRIWMQLYHDLAPAVFGLGALEDGGCSGGLSPASAACSTSEARANAAASAAPGTLYLCGFTGAAMFRTRPCQAVWTDMDRLYPDWRHQSSVTSNPSPSVADPTGPAVPPTAVGIEEWAEYRQQVIAVDVASGAAADAAAGAASTTTMDAAACAVAFEEGRSALVRFFEYASYVSKHNVTAATAFFAECLSAKYHAAFTALLQKLLDEARPALASSEEEGDVAPRLCFAKSRVLSRAALEASGVFLKETNDALVDVQRVPHADGTIAETAPIAQVVVMGIPMRYFDLIFPSASADLPPQWPCCAACAVAGAGAKARIEAVGLELKSQPNSVCLHRRDVDKGTCVRWLISEGNSGKAANGLSFDLQKSLAFGDVPESVDRPLTEFPPMQFISLAKDDVAADGRVGINAEAPQGSATCVHHVGGEEEGTALFLEELLTSCMKEAGEDRGDASCGGTWFTPGRVSACAARARARWKAVLAERSGADSPLSTL
;
A
#
# COMPACT_ATOMS: atom_id res chain seq x y z
N MET A 1 -15.81 -3.13 22.30
CA MET A 1 -16.90 -2.58 21.45
C MET A 1 -16.83 -3.14 20.04
N PHE A 2 -15.66 -3.07 19.39
CA PHE A 2 -15.46 -3.50 18.00
C PHE A 2 -14.81 -4.88 17.89
N THR A 3 -14.82 -5.70 18.94
CA THR A 3 -14.33 -7.08 18.89
C THR A 3 -15.00 -7.83 17.73
N GLY A 4 -14.19 -8.49 16.90
CA GLY A 4 -14.65 -9.19 15.69
C GLY A 4 -15.00 -8.28 14.50
N HIS A 5 -14.82 -6.96 14.59
CA HIS A 5 -14.97 -6.03 13.48
C HIS A 5 -13.62 -5.70 12.85
N TRP A 6 -13.64 -5.48 11.54
CA TRP A 6 -12.43 -5.31 10.74
C TRP A 6 -12.48 -4.09 9.82
N LEU A 7 -11.35 -3.39 9.71
CA LEU A 7 -11.09 -2.44 8.64
C LEU A 7 -10.00 -3.04 7.75
N VAL A 8 -10.27 -3.22 6.47
CA VAL A 8 -9.31 -3.64 5.45
C VAL A 8 -9.03 -2.45 4.55
N ALA A 9 -7.80 -1.95 4.49
CA ALA A 9 -7.54 -0.69 3.79
C ALA A 9 -6.30 -0.78 2.92
N ASP A 10 -6.35 -0.15 1.74
CA ASP A 10 -5.13 0.27 1.08
C ASP A 10 -4.35 1.28 1.92
N MET A 11 -3.06 1.46 1.66
CA MET A 11 -2.22 2.43 2.38
C MET A 11 -2.08 3.78 1.66
N ASP A 12 -1.43 3.79 0.50
CA ASP A 12 -1.02 5.01 -0.21
C ASP A 12 -2.27 5.63 -0.90
N GLY A 13 -2.65 6.86 -0.56
CA GLY A 13 -3.89 7.49 -1.06
C GLY A 13 -5.16 7.14 -0.27
N THR A 14 -5.06 6.22 0.69
CA THR A 14 -6.19 5.77 1.52
C THR A 14 -5.99 6.05 3.01
N LEU A 15 -4.88 5.61 3.61
CA LEU A 15 -4.55 5.92 5.00
C LEU A 15 -3.49 7.03 5.09
N THR A 16 -2.51 6.99 4.18
CA THR A 16 -1.40 7.93 4.11
C THR A 16 -1.41 8.67 2.78
N PRO A 17 -0.93 9.93 2.70
CA PRO A 17 -0.83 10.64 1.44
C PRO A 17 0.06 9.90 0.42
N THR A 18 -0.31 9.96 -0.86
CA THR A 18 0.56 9.45 -1.93
C THR A 18 1.88 10.21 -2.00
N PRO A 19 2.98 9.60 -2.47
CA PRO A 19 4.28 10.30 -2.60
C PRO A 19 4.19 11.54 -3.48
N SER A 20 3.37 11.53 -4.52
CA SER A 20 3.10 12.71 -5.36
C SER A 20 2.56 13.89 -4.54
N ARG A 21 1.67 13.63 -3.58
CA ARG A 21 1.12 14.66 -2.68
C ARG A 21 2.12 15.03 -1.57
N ALA A 22 2.91 14.07 -1.11
CA ALA A 22 3.95 14.27 -0.09
C ALA A 22 5.31 14.74 -0.66
N ARG A 23 5.35 15.36 -1.86
CA ARG A 23 6.56 15.90 -2.51
C ARG A 23 7.70 14.87 -2.63
N GLY A 24 7.35 13.64 -2.98
CA GLY A 24 8.26 12.52 -3.15
C GLY A 24 8.71 11.87 -1.84
N ARG A 25 8.12 12.23 -0.69
CA ARG A 25 8.46 11.66 0.62
C ARG A 25 7.46 10.60 1.05
N TYR A 26 7.94 9.65 1.85
CA TYR A 26 7.13 8.65 2.54
C TYR A 26 7.06 9.03 4.02
N LEU A 27 5.91 9.53 4.46
CA LEU A 27 5.75 10.14 5.79
C LEU A 27 4.87 9.25 6.68
N SER A 28 5.14 9.29 7.99
CA SER A 28 4.27 8.66 8.99
C SER A 28 2.97 9.43 9.18
N LEU A 29 1.93 8.77 9.70
CA LEU A 29 0.64 9.41 10.00
C LEU A 29 0.79 10.55 11.00
N SER A 30 1.62 10.37 12.02
CA SER A 30 1.94 11.40 13.03
C SER A 30 2.67 12.59 12.43
N HIS A 31 3.62 12.36 11.52
CA HIS A 31 4.32 13.43 10.83
C HIS A 31 3.38 14.22 9.92
N CYS A 32 2.53 13.53 9.15
CA CYS A 32 1.50 14.18 8.34
C CYS A 32 0.56 15.03 9.20
N MET A 33 0.11 14.50 10.34
CA MET A 33 -0.74 15.22 11.29
C MET A 33 -0.06 16.46 11.87
N ALA A 34 1.21 16.38 12.27
CA ALA A 34 1.93 17.47 12.90
C ALA A 34 2.33 18.59 11.93
N THR A 35 2.67 18.24 10.70
CA THR A 35 3.25 19.20 9.73
C THR A 35 2.24 19.68 8.70
N GLY A 36 1.15 18.93 8.48
CA GLY A 36 0.23 19.16 7.37
C GLY A 36 0.91 19.16 6.00
N LEU A 37 2.09 18.53 5.86
CA LEU A 37 2.91 18.65 4.65
C LEU A 37 2.13 18.14 3.42
N GLY A 38 1.84 19.05 2.49
CA GLY A 38 1.03 18.77 1.28
C GLY A 38 -0.40 19.32 1.33
N TYR A 39 -0.97 19.58 2.52
CA TYR A 39 -2.36 20.01 2.72
C TYR A 39 -2.53 21.27 3.58
N GLY A 40 -1.43 21.75 4.17
CA GLY A 40 -1.42 22.91 5.06
C GLY A 40 -1.96 22.61 6.45
N PRO A 41 -2.19 23.64 7.28
CA PRO A 41 -2.58 23.49 8.69
C PRO A 41 -3.97 22.86 8.90
N ARG A 42 -4.71 22.57 7.83
CA ARG A 42 -6.06 22.02 7.86
C ARG A 42 -6.12 20.54 7.45
N TYR A 43 -4.97 19.85 7.43
CA TYR A 43 -4.91 18.42 7.14
C TYR A 43 -5.68 17.60 8.16
N ARG A 44 -6.52 16.66 7.69
CA ARG A 44 -7.26 15.72 8.55
C ARG A 44 -6.66 14.33 8.48
N SER A 45 -5.98 13.92 9.56
CA SER A 45 -5.41 12.57 9.68
C SER A 45 -6.44 11.55 10.16
N CYS A 46 -6.40 10.33 9.63
CA CYS A 46 -7.19 9.20 10.11
C CYS A 46 -6.62 8.55 11.39
N LEU A 47 -5.41 8.93 11.82
CA LEU A 47 -4.70 8.33 12.95
C LEU A 47 -5.50 8.27 14.26
N PRO A 48 -6.16 9.35 14.72
CA PRO A 48 -6.93 9.30 15.97
C PRO A 48 -8.05 8.25 15.93
N TRP A 49 -8.68 8.11 14.77
CA TRP A 49 -9.81 7.21 14.56
C TRP A 49 -9.35 5.75 14.45
N LEU A 50 -8.23 5.49 13.78
CA LEU A 50 -7.62 4.16 13.74
C LEU A 50 -7.19 3.68 15.14
N ARG A 51 -6.58 4.57 15.94
CA ARG A 51 -6.22 4.27 17.33
C ARG A 51 -7.45 3.95 18.16
N CYS A 52 -8.49 4.80 18.10
CA CYS A 52 -9.75 4.58 18.80
C CYS A 52 -10.40 3.23 18.43
N PHE A 53 -10.39 2.86 17.15
CA PHE A 53 -10.94 1.58 16.70
C PHE A 53 -10.15 0.38 17.27
N LEU A 54 -8.82 0.43 17.21
CA LEU A 54 -7.93 -0.60 17.76
C LEU A 54 -8.07 -0.71 19.29
N GLU A 55 -8.02 0.39 20.01
CA GLU A 55 -8.16 0.43 21.48
C GLU A 55 -9.50 -0.17 21.95
N ARG A 56 -10.55 -0.07 21.12
CA ARG A 56 -11.88 -0.60 21.41
C ARG A 56 -12.11 -2.04 20.90
N GLY A 57 -11.04 -2.72 20.49
CA GLY A 57 -11.01 -4.14 20.14
C GLY A 57 -11.15 -4.47 18.65
N GLY A 58 -11.21 -3.46 17.77
CA GLY A 58 -11.35 -3.64 16.33
C GLY A 58 -10.02 -3.97 15.65
N SER A 59 -10.03 -4.82 14.62
CA SER A 59 -8.81 -5.21 13.91
C SER A 59 -8.61 -4.43 12.61
N VAL A 60 -7.38 -3.99 12.34
CA VAL A 60 -7.04 -3.25 11.12
C VAL A 60 -6.10 -4.09 10.28
N CYS A 61 -6.46 -4.36 9.03
CA CYS A 61 -5.62 -5.02 8.03
C CYS A 61 -5.26 -4.03 6.94
N VAL A 62 -4.00 -3.63 6.88
CA VAL A 62 -3.51 -2.72 5.84
C VAL A 62 -2.86 -3.50 4.74
N VAL A 63 -3.36 -3.37 3.52
CA VAL A 63 -2.86 -4.03 2.33
C VAL A 63 -2.10 -3.01 1.50
N SER A 64 -0.86 -3.31 1.12
CA SER A 64 -0.02 -2.31 0.47
C SER A 64 0.99 -2.91 -0.49
N THR A 65 1.39 -2.12 -1.48
CA THR A 65 2.57 -2.37 -2.31
C THR A 65 3.86 -1.88 -1.63
N ALA A 66 3.76 -1.21 -0.48
CA ALA A 66 4.81 -0.38 0.10
C ALA A 66 5.97 -1.11 0.78
N GLY A 67 6.03 -2.45 0.69
CA GLY A 67 7.10 -3.27 1.27
C GLY A 67 7.43 -2.84 2.71
N LYS A 68 8.70 -2.53 2.97
CA LYS A 68 9.15 -2.10 4.31
C LYS A 68 8.66 -0.75 4.80
N ARG A 69 8.14 0.09 3.92
CA ARG A 69 7.66 1.43 4.33
C ARG A 69 6.50 1.34 5.32
N ILE A 70 5.75 0.24 5.29
CA ILE A 70 4.57 0.02 6.15
C ILE A 70 4.90 0.09 7.66
N TRP A 71 6.11 -0.34 8.07
CA TRP A 71 6.54 -0.23 9.47
C TRP A 71 6.75 1.23 9.88
N MET A 72 7.49 2.00 9.09
CA MET A 72 7.78 3.40 9.40
C MET A 72 6.54 4.29 9.30
N GLN A 73 5.65 4.02 8.34
CA GLN A 73 4.51 4.88 8.08
C GLN A 73 3.31 4.58 8.99
N LEU A 74 3.17 3.35 9.49
CA LEU A 74 1.99 2.91 10.25
C LEU A 74 2.30 2.28 11.60
N TYR A 75 3.19 1.29 11.67
CA TYR A 75 3.37 0.49 12.89
C TYR A 75 3.69 1.36 14.10
N HIS A 76 4.68 2.26 13.99
CA HIS A 76 5.08 3.10 15.11
C HIS A 76 3.95 4.02 15.61
N ASP A 77 3.07 4.45 14.72
CA ASP A 77 1.96 5.32 15.07
C ASP A 77 0.76 4.55 15.66
N LEU A 78 0.56 3.30 15.27
CA LEU A 78 -0.56 2.47 15.73
C LEU A 78 -0.19 1.58 16.93
N ALA A 79 1.07 1.20 17.08
CA ALA A 79 1.59 0.35 18.16
C ALA A 79 1.13 0.78 19.57
N PRO A 80 1.09 2.09 19.92
CA PRO A 80 0.56 2.51 21.22
C PRO A 80 -0.87 2.03 21.50
N ALA A 81 -1.75 2.03 20.49
CA ALA A 81 -3.14 1.59 20.62
C ALA A 81 -3.23 0.06 20.77
N VAL A 82 -2.42 -0.68 20.00
CA VAL A 82 -2.42 -2.16 20.02
C VAL A 82 -1.81 -2.73 21.29
N PHE A 83 -0.88 -2.00 21.92
CA PHE A 83 -0.18 -2.43 23.13
C PHE A 83 -0.58 -1.65 24.39
N GLY A 84 -1.65 -0.85 24.34
CA GLY A 84 -2.17 -0.13 25.50
C GLY A 84 -1.19 0.87 26.12
N LEU A 85 -0.30 1.46 25.32
CA LEU A 85 0.74 2.41 25.76
C LEU A 85 0.25 3.88 25.72
N GLY A 86 -0.99 4.11 25.30
CA GLY A 86 -1.66 5.41 25.39
C GLY A 86 -2.74 5.37 26.47
N ALA A 87 -2.64 6.25 27.47
CA ALA A 87 -3.77 6.56 28.33
C ALA A 87 -4.79 7.38 27.52
N LEU A 88 -6.08 7.05 27.68
CA LEU A 88 -7.21 7.92 27.35
C LEU A 88 -7.01 9.27 28.05
N GLU A 89 -6.38 10.24 27.40
CA GLU A 89 -6.76 11.63 27.60
C GLU A 89 -7.98 11.87 26.72
N ASP A 90 -9.14 11.93 27.35
CA ASP A 90 -10.47 12.29 26.82
C ASP A 90 -10.53 13.74 26.28
N GLY A 91 -9.53 14.16 25.49
CA GLY A 91 -9.37 15.55 25.02
C GLY A 91 -9.83 15.80 23.59
N GLY A 92 -10.24 14.78 22.83
CA GLY A 92 -10.51 14.92 21.39
C GLY A 92 -11.86 14.40 20.87
N CYS A 93 -12.56 13.55 21.62
CA CYS A 93 -13.83 12.94 21.17
C CYS A 93 -15.09 13.67 21.68
N SER A 94 -14.93 14.68 22.53
CA SER A 94 -16.02 15.41 23.19
C SER A 94 -15.95 16.90 22.80
N GLY A 95 -16.42 17.21 21.60
CA GLY A 95 -16.79 18.58 21.24
C GLY A 95 -17.97 19.05 22.10
N GLY A 96 -17.67 19.75 23.20
CA GLY A 96 -18.55 20.72 23.84
C GLY A 96 -19.43 20.21 24.99
N LEU A 97 -18.84 19.93 26.16
CA LEU A 97 -19.52 20.12 27.46
C LEU A 97 -18.50 20.63 28.51
N SER A 98 -18.94 21.64 29.27
CA SER A 98 -18.14 22.51 30.16
C SER A 98 -17.48 21.78 31.35
N PRO A 99 -16.33 22.25 31.89
CA PRO A 99 -15.61 21.57 32.97
C PRO A 99 -16.09 22.02 34.34
N ALA A 100 -16.47 21.08 35.21
CA ALA A 100 -16.58 21.33 36.64
C ALA A 100 -16.11 20.11 37.46
N SER A 101 -15.15 20.41 38.35
CA SER A 101 -14.62 19.65 39.49
C SER A 101 -13.92 18.30 39.24
N ALA A 102 -12.59 18.38 39.14
CA ALA A 102 -11.70 17.28 39.47
C ALA A 102 -11.26 17.38 40.94
N ALA A 103 -11.53 16.34 41.73
CA ALA A 103 -10.77 16.02 42.95
C ALA A 103 -11.00 14.56 43.37
N CYS A 104 -9.93 13.94 43.86
CA CYS A 104 -9.82 12.66 44.59
C CYS A 104 -9.66 11.34 43.80
N SER A 105 -8.39 10.98 43.60
CA SER A 105 -7.72 9.79 44.17
C SER A 105 -8.38 8.40 44.08
N THR A 106 -7.73 7.45 43.41
CA THR A 106 -6.86 6.42 44.01
C THR A 106 -6.61 5.25 43.05
N SER A 107 -5.44 4.64 43.22
CA SER A 107 -4.83 3.51 42.48
C SER A 107 -5.72 2.27 42.25
N GLU A 108 -6.85 2.13 42.92
CA GLU A 108 -7.75 0.97 42.79
C GLU A 108 -8.74 1.10 41.63
N ALA A 109 -8.99 2.31 41.12
CA ALA A 109 -9.82 2.53 39.93
C ALA A 109 -9.16 1.99 38.64
N ARG A 110 -7.83 1.86 38.61
CA ARG A 110 -7.09 1.22 37.50
C ARG A 110 -7.25 -0.30 37.47
N ALA A 111 -7.50 -0.94 38.61
CA ALA A 111 -7.71 -2.39 38.69
C ALA A 111 -9.16 -2.77 38.34
N ASN A 112 -10.14 -1.92 38.62
CA ASN A 112 -11.56 -2.22 38.37
C ASN A 112 -12.08 -1.76 37.00
N ALA A 113 -11.32 -0.96 36.24
CA ALA A 113 -11.57 -0.73 34.81
C ALA A 113 -11.04 -1.89 33.92
N ALA A 114 -10.33 -2.85 34.50
CA ALA A 114 -9.67 -3.98 33.82
C ALA A 114 -10.61 -5.17 33.50
N ALA A 115 -11.91 -4.92 33.35
CA ALA A 115 -12.78 -5.71 32.47
C ALA A 115 -12.80 -5.12 31.03
N SER A 116 -11.88 -4.19 30.73
CA SER A 116 -11.64 -3.67 29.39
C SER A 116 -11.26 -4.82 28.45
N ALA A 117 -12.06 -5.05 27.41
CA ALA A 117 -11.73 -5.96 26.32
C ALA A 117 -10.30 -5.69 25.81
N ALA A 118 -9.56 -6.74 25.48
CA ALA A 118 -8.22 -6.63 24.92
C ALA A 118 -8.24 -5.71 23.67
N PRO A 119 -7.19 -4.90 23.44
CA PRO A 119 -7.05 -4.16 22.20
C PRO A 119 -7.16 -5.07 20.98
N GLY A 120 -7.54 -4.49 19.85
CA GLY A 120 -7.58 -5.18 18.58
C GLY A 120 -6.19 -5.56 18.07
N THR A 121 -6.12 -6.09 16.85
CA THR A 121 -4.87 -6.52 16.23
C THR A 121 -4.61 -5.74 14.95
N LEU A 122 -3.35 -5.37 14.74
CA LEU A 122 -2.89 -4.75 13.48
C LEU A 122 -2.27 -5.82 12.59
N TYR A 123 -2.75 -5.91 11.36
CA TYR A 123 -2.25 -6.75 10.30
C TYR A 123 -1.67 -5.89 9.18
N LEU A 124 -0.47 -6.23 8.73
CA LEU A 124 0.27 -5.52 7.69
C LEU A 124 0.52 -6.49 6.55
N CYS A 125 -0.26 -6.36 5.48
CA CYS A 125 -0.19 -7.19 4.30
C CYS A 125 0.61 -6.47 3.19
N GLY A 126 1.86 -6.88 3.01
CA GLY A 126 2.80 -6.22 2.09
C GLY A 126 2.81 -6.81 0.68
N PHE A 127 3.43 -6.06 -0.24
CA PHE A 127 3.70 -6.46 -1.62
C PHE A 127 2.46 -6.99 -2.37
N THR A 128 1.36 -6.22 -2.33
CA THR A 128 0.10 -6.58 -3.00
C THR A 128 -0.46 -7.93 -2.51
N GLY A 129 -0.28 -8.27 -1.24
CA GLY A 129 -0.79 -9.53 -0.72
C GLY A 129 0.21 -10.67 -0.70
N ALA A 130 1.50 -10.46 -0.97
CA ALA A 130 2.46 -11.57 -0.95
C ALA A 130 2.86 -12.03 0.45
N ALA A 131 2.78 -11.15 1.46
CA ALA A 131 3.16 -11.46 2.84
C ALA A 131 2.23 -10.80 3.86
N MET A 132 1.97 -11.48 4.96
CA MET A 132 1.16 -10.99 6.07
C MET A 132 1.99 -10.95 7.34
N PHE A 133 1.95 -9.81 8.03
CA PHE A 133 2.49 -9.64 9.36
C PHE A 133 1.37 -9.25 10.31
N ARG A 134 1.51 -9.57 11.60
CA ARG A 134 0.56 -9.17 12.63
C ARG A 134 1.26 -8.72 13.89
N THR A 135 0.60 -7.88 14.68
CA THR A 135 1.05 -7.60 16.04
C THR A 135 0.86 -8.83 16.92
N ARG A 136 1.89 -9.16 17.70
CA ARG A 136 1.86 -10.22 18.71
C ARG A 136 0.90 -9.86 19.85
N PRO A 137 0.37 -10.85 20.59
CA PRO A 137 -0.45 -10.59 21.77
C PRO A 137 0.28 -9.69 22.78
N CYS A 138 -0.42 -8.67 23.30
CA CYS A 138 0.17 -7.65 24.17
C CYS A 138 0.95 -8.26 25.35
N GLN A 139 0.40 -9.29 25.99
CA GLN A 139 1.03 -9.96 27.12
C GLN A 139 2.38 -10.60 26.76
N ALA A 140 2.48 -11.20 25.56
CA ALA A 140 3.73 -11.79 25.08
C ALA A 140 4.77 -10.70 24.80
N VAL A 141 4.34 -9.60 24.16
CA VAL A 141 5.20 -8.44 23.88
C VAL A 141 5.71 -7.82 25.18
N TRP A 142 4.83 -7.58 26.16
CA TRP A 142 5.24 -7.01 27.44
C TRP A 142 6.22 -7.90 28.19
N THR A 143 6.00 -9.23 28.17
CA THR A 143 6.94 -10.19 28.78
C THR A 143 8.33 -10.11 28.13
N ASP A 144 8.38 -10.02 26.80
CA ASP A 144 9.64 -9.86 26.07
C ASP A 144 10.29 -8.50 26.33
N MET A 145 9.50 -7.42 26.37
CA MET A 145 9.97 -6.08 26.68
C MET A 145 10.56 -6.00 28.11
N ASP A 146 9.92 -6.63 29.10
CA ASP A 146 10.43 -6.70 30.47
C ASP A 146 11.78 -7.43 30.55
N ARG A 147 11.93 -8.49 29.74
CA ARG A 147 13.16 -9.29 29.69
C ARG A 147 14.29 -8.56 28.95
N LEU A 148 13.99 -7.93 27.82
CA LEU A 148 14.98 -7.36 26.90
C LEU A 148 15.32 -5.91 27.21
N TYR A 149 14.38 -5.17 27.80
CA TYR A 149 14.49 -3.73 28.07
C TYR A 149 13.98 -3.40 29.48
N PRO A 150 14.56 -3.88 30.59
CA PRO A 150 13.98 -3.81 31.94
C PRO A 150 13.47 -2.42 32.40
N ASP A 151 14.07 -1.34 31.91
CA ASP A 151 13.71 0.03 32.26
C ASP A 151 12.60 0.65 31.38
N TRP A 152 12.07 -0.08 30.40
CA TRP A 152 11.10 0.45 29.42
C TRP A 152 9.79 0.94 30.04
N ARG A 153 9.44 0.43 31.23
CA ARG A 153 8.27 0.86 32.02
C ARG A 153 8.55 2.08 32.91
N HIS A 154 9.83 2.38 33.19
CA HIS A 154 10.24 3.45 34.07
C HIS A 154 10.60 4.70 33.25
N GLN A 155 9.61 5.58 33.04
CA GLN A 155 9.90 6.93 32.59
C GLN A 155 10.66 7.67 33.69
N SER A 156 11.94 7.95 33.45
CA SER A 156 12.72 8.80 34.33
C SER A 156 12.17 10.22 34.22
N SER A 157 11.51 10.69 35.28
CA SER A 157 11.21 12.10 35.49
C SER A 157 12.52 12.86 35.72
N VAL A 158 13.28 13.16 34.66
CA VAL A 158 14.44 14.06 34.76
C VAL A 158 14.02 15.42 34.24
N THR A 159 13.49 16.21 35.16
CA THR A 159 13.58 17.66 35.12
C THR A 159 15.05 18.07 35.11
N SER A 160 15.54 18.67 34.02
CA SER A 160 16.24 19.97 33.96
C SER A 160 17.23 20.08 32.78
N ASN A 161 17.07 21.19 32.06
CA ASN A 161 17.90 21.79 31.01
C ASN A 161 17.76 21.26 29.56
N PRO A 162 17.22 22.09 28.64
CA PRO A 162 17.21 21.78 27.21
C PRO A 162 18.54 22.20 26.59
N SER A 163 19.20 21.27 25.91
CA SER A 163 20.21 21.57 24.89
C SER A 163 19.61 21.25 23.51
N PRO A 164 19.79 22.09 22.48
CA PRO A 164 19.03 21.97 21.25
C PRO A 164 19.75 21.03 20.26
N SER A 165 19.61 19.72 20.42
CA SER A 165 19.83 18.78 19.32
C SER A 165 19.30 17.38 19.65
N VAL A 166 18.57 16.80 18.69
CA VAL A 166 18.05 15.43 18.65
C VAL A 166 16.70 15.24 19.36
N ALA A 167 15.79 14.58 18.63
CA ALA A 167 14.39 14.35 18.94
C ALA A 167 14.13 13.94 20.40
N ASP A 168 13.17 14.64 21.00
CA ASP A 168 12.69 14.47 22.36
C ASP A 168 12.02 13.08 22.55
N PRO A 169 12.52 12.17 23.40
CA PRO A 169 11.95 10.86 23.64
C PRO A 169 11.17 10.86 24.97
N THR A 170 10.07 11.61 25.05
CA THR A 170 9.25 11.72 26.28
C THR A 170 8.03 10.79 26.29
N GLY A 171 7.88 9.92 25.28
CA GLY A 171 6.82 8.91 25.23
C GLY A 171 7.22 7.55 25.84
N PRO A 172 6.26 6.69 26.23
CA PRO A 172 6.57 5.29 26.55
C PRO A 172 7.26 4.64 25.34
N ALA A 173 8.30 3.85 25.60
CA ALA A 173 9.06 3.21 24.54
C ALA A 173 8.15 2.29 23.73
N VAL A 174 7.83 2.70 22.50
CA VAL A 174 7.07 1.87 21.55
C VAL A 174 7.86 0.58 21.32
N PRO A 175 7.25 -0.62 21.46
CA PRO A 175 7.95 -1.87 21.26
C PRO A 175 8.63 -1.88 19.89
N PRO A 176 9.92 -2.24 19.80
CA PRO A 176 10.58 -2.40 18.51
C PRO A 176 9.80 -3.37 17.62
N THR A 177 9.86 -3.15 16.30
CA THR A 177 9.18 -4.03 15.31
C THR A 177 9.56 -5.49 15.50
N ALA A 178 10.83 -5.78 15.82
CA ALA A 178 11.33 -7.13 16.10
C ALA A 178 10.62 -7.84 17.28
N VAL A 179 10.04 -7.06 18.21
CA VAL A 179 9.39 -7.59 19.42
C VAL A 179 7.88 -7.60 19.28
N GLY A 180 7.29 -6.53 18.72
CA GLY A 180 5.83 -6.39 18.56
C GLY A 180 5.28 -7.06 17.30
N ILE A 181 6.14 -7.22 16.29
CA ILE A 181 6.01 -7.88 15.00
C ILE A 181 6.01 -9.41 14.99
N GLU A 182 5.08 -10.13 14.37
CA GLU A 182 5.41 -11.45 13.81
C GLU A 182 4.90 -11.62 12.37
N GLU A 183 5.62 -12.44 11.61
CA GLU A 183 5.20 -12.84 10.27
C GLU A 183 4.28 -14.05 10.37
N TRP A 184 3.20 -14.06 9.59
CA TRP A 184 2.30 -15.19 9.52
C TRP A 184 2.75 -16.14 8.39
N ALA A 185 3.66 -17.06 8.66
CA ALA A 185 4.31 -17.86 7.63
C ALA A 185 3.33 -18.76 6.84
N GLU A 186 2.28 -19.25 7.50
CA GLU A 186 1.22 -20.08 6.93
C GLU A 186 0.46 -19.36 5.82
N TYR A 187 0.33 -18.03 5.92
CA TYR A 187 -0.28 -17.18 4.89
C TYR A 187 0.31 -17.45 3.50
N ARG A 188 1.63 -17.65 3.43
CA ARG A 188 2.32 -17.88 2.15
C ARG A 188 2.17 -19.29 1.61
N GLN A 189 1.84 -20.24 2.48
CA GLN A 189 1.85 -21.68 2.17
C GLN A 189 0.46 -22.21 1.80
N GLN A 190 -0.59 -21.43 2.04
CA GLN A 190 -1.96 -21.87 1.80
C GLN A 190 -2.36 -21.73 0.33
N VAL A 191 -2.91 -22.82 -0.19
CA VAL A 191 -3.61 -22.86 -1.47
C VAL A 191 -4.80 -21.92 -1.36
N ILE A 192 -4.73 -20.76 -2.01
CA ILE A 192 -5.92 -19.94 -2.18
C ILE A 192 -6.77 -20.64 -3.23
N ALA A 193 -7.58 -21.61 -2.78
CA ALA A 193 -8.61 -22.21 -3.61
C ALA A 193 -9.58 -21.09 -3.98
N VAL A 194 -9.54 -20.67 -5.24
CA VAL A 194 -10.59 -19.81 -5.78
C VAL A 194 -11.79 -20.73 -6.01
N ASP A 195 -12.74 -20.74 -5.08
CA ASP A 195 -14.09 -21.22 -5.36
C ASP A 195 -14.75 -20.23 -6.34
N VAL A 196 -14.43 -20.36 -7.63
CA VAL A 196 -15.36 -19.93 -8.66
C VAL A 196 -16.32 -21.10 -8.88
N ALA A 197 -17.60 -20.84 -8.68
CA ALA A 197 -18.69 -21.71 -9.05
C ALA A 197 -18.69 -22.00 -10.57
N SER A 198 -17.80 -22.89 -11.03
CA SER A 198 -17.86 -23.53 -12.34
C SER A 198 -17.03 -24.80 -12.30
N GLY A 199 -17.70 -25.93 -12.07
CA GLY A 199 -17.06 -27.25 -12.08
C GLY A 199 -16.50 -27.57 -13.46
N ALA A 200 -15.17 -27.68 -13.55
CA ALA A 200 -14.45 -28.46 -14.57
C ALA A 200 -12.91 -28.40 -14.42
N ALA A 201 -12.35 -27.42 -13.70
CA ALA A 201 -10.89 -27.17 -13.71
C ALA A 201 -10.13 -27.58 -12.44
N ALA A 202 -10.74 -28.33 -11.52
CA ALA A 202 -10.13 -28.68 -10.23
C ALA A 202 -9.05 -29.77 -10.32
N ASP A 203 -9.08 -30.64 -11.33
CA ASP A 203 -8.26 -31.86 -11.32
C ASP A 203 -6.86 -31.72 -11.96
N ALA A 204 -6.55 -30.60 -12.62
CA ALA A 204 -5.25 -30.40 -13.28
C ALA A 204 -4.24 -29.59 -12.45
N ALA A 205 -4.68 -28.92 -11.37
CA ALA A 205 -3.85 -28.00 -10.57
C ALA A 205 -3.31 -28.61 -9.25
N ALA A 206 -3.53 -29.91 -9.01
CA ALA A 206 -3.27 -30.58 -7.72
C ALA A 206 -1.77 -30.87 -7.41
N GLY A 207 -0.82 -30.37 -8.20
CA GLY A 207 0.60 -30.75 -8.11
C GLY A 207 1.58 -29.67 -7.63
N ALA A 208 1.19 -28.40 -7.56
CA ALA A 208 2.06 -27.32 -7.09
C ALA A 208 1.43 -26.65 -5.87
N ALA A 209 2.12 -26.69 -4.73
CA ALA A 209 1.74 -25.87 -3.59
C ALA A 209 1.73 -24.40 -4.03
N SER A 210 0.54 -23.79 -4.15
CA SER A 210 0.41 -22.42 -4.60
C SER A 210 0.95 -21.49 -3.52
N THR A 211 2.06 -20.82 -3.80
CA THR A 211 2.67 -19.83 -2.91
C THR A 211 2.33 -18.42 -3.38
N THR A 212 2.12 -17.52 -2.42
CA THR A 212 1.96 -16.08 -2.69
C THR A 212 3.27 -15.40 -3.12
N THR A 213 4.38 -16.13 -3.12
CA THR A 213 5.74 -15.67 -3.45
C THR A 213 6.30 -16.45 -4.63
N MET A 214 7.31 -15.85 -5.28
CA MET A 214 8.00 -16.38 -6.45
C MET A 214 9.14 -17.31 -6.03
N ASP A 215 9.27 -18.42 -6.77
CA ASP A 215 10.47 -19.26 -6.70
C ASP A 215 11.64 -18.61 -7.46
N ALA A 216 12.81 -19.24 -7.35
CA ALA A 216 14.04 -18.74 -7.98
C ALA A 216 13.96 -18.74 -9.52
N ALA A 217 13.24 -19.68 -10.13
CA ALA A 217 13.12 -19.78 -11.58
C ALA A 217 12.23 -18.67 -12.15
N ALA A 218 11.06 -18.45 -11.53
CA ALA A 218 10.17 -17.36 -11.85
C ALA A 218 10.85 -15.99 -11.65
N CYS A 219 11.61 -15.84 -10.56
CA CYS A 219 12.41 -14.62 -10.34
C CYS A 219 13.46 -14.41 -11.44
N ALA A 220 14.16 -15.45 -11.86
CA ALA A 220 15.18 -15.33 -12.91
C ALA A 220 14.56 -14.86 -14.23
N VAL A 221 13.38 -15.39 -14.59
CA VAL A 221 12.62 -14.94 -15.77
C VAL A 221 12.17 -13.49 -15.61
N ALA A 222 11.55 -13.14 -14.48
CA ALA A 222 11.09 -11.77 -14.23
C ALA A 222 12.22 -10.75 -14.31
N PHE A 223 13.38 -11.08 -13.76
CA PHE A 223 14.57 -10.24 -13.80
C PHE A 223 15.06 -10.03 -15.24
N GLU A 224 15.22 -11.09 -16.01
CA GLU A 224 15.71 -10.99 -17.40
C GLU A 224 14.74 -10.26 -18.32
N GLU A 225 13.43 -10.47 -18.14
CA GLU A 225 12.41 -9.75 -18.90
C GLU A 225 12.35 -8.28 -18.50
N GLY A 226 12.51 -7.97 -17.20
CA GLY A 226 12.61 -6.60 -16.71
C GLY A 226 13.84 -5.87 -17.25
N ARG A 227 15.01 -6.52 -17.25
CA ARG A 227 16.23 -6.01 -17.90
C ARG A 227 16.01 -5.76 -19.39
N SER A 228 15.41 -6.72 -20.09
CA SER A 228 15.10 -6.60 -21.51
C SER A 228 14.11 -5.48 -21.79
N ALA A 229 13.16 -5.24 -20.88
CA ALA A 229 12.22 -4.12 -20.94
C ALA A 229 12.91 -2.75 -20.79
N LEU A 230 13.90 -2.63 -19.90
CA LEU A 230 14.73 -1.43 -19.77
C LEU A 230 15.57 -1.16 -21.01
N VAL A 231 16.27 -2.18 -21.52
CA VAL A 231 17.03 -2.08 -22.78
C VAL A 231 16.13 -1.52 -23.88
N ARG A 232 14.94 -2.09 -24.01
CA ARG A 232 13.95 -1.69 -24.99
C ARG A 232 13.49 -0.23 -24.80
N PHE A 233 13.18 0.16 -23.57
CA PHE A 233 12.79 1.54 -23.28
C PHE A 233 13.90 2.54 -23.64
N PHE A 234 15.17 2.24 -23.33
CA PHE A 234 16.29 3.10 -23.68
C PHE A 234 16.58 3.13 -25.18
N GLU A 235 16.45 2.01 -25.90
CA GLU A 235 16.55 1.96 -27.36
C GLU A 235 15.49 2.88 -28.01
N TYR A 236 14.24 2.79 -27.53
CA TYR A 236 13.16 3.66 -27.99
C TYR A 236 13.42 5.14 -27.67
N ALA A 237 13.79 5.45 -26.43
CA ALA A 237 14.12 6.82 -26.01
C ALA A 237 15.27 7.41 -26.85
N SER A 238 16.32 6.61 -27.10
CA SER A 238 17.44 7.00 -27.94
C SER A 238 16.99 7.31 -29.37
N TYR A 239 16.17 6.44 -29.97
CA TYR A 239 15.67 6.60 -31.34
C TYR A 239 14.80 7.85 -31.50
N VAL A 240 13.79 8.04 -30.65
CA VAL A 240 12.88 9.21 -30.75
C VAL A 240 13.59 10.54 -30.47
N SER A 241 14.66 10.50 -29.68
CA SER A 241 15.51 11.65 -29.41
C SER A 241 16.67 11.81 -30.39
N LYS A 242 16.72 11.02 -31.47
CA LYS A 242 17.79 11.06 -32.49
C LYS A 242 19.19 10.97 -31.87
N HIS A 243 19.33 10.10 -30.85
CA HIS A 243 20.56 9.89 -30.08
C HIS A 243 21.10 11.15 -29.40
N ASN A 244 20.27 12.17 -29.18
CA ASN A 244 20.63 13.41 -28.51
C ASN A 244 20.17 13.41 -27.05
N VAL A 245 21.12 13.58 -26.11
CA VAL A 245 20.86 13.51 -24.67
C VAL A 245 20.01 14.67 -24.16
N THR A 246 20.14 15.87 -24.74
CA THR A 246 19.28 17.01 -24.39
C THR A 246 17.83 16.76 -24.80
N ALA A 247 17.61 16.24 -26.02
CA ALA A 247 16.28 15.86 -26.48
C ALA A 247 15.69 14.70 -25.66
N ALA A 248 16.51 13.73 -25.26
CA ALA A 248 16.09 12.63 -24.40
C ALA A 248 15.70 13.08 -22.99
N THR A 249 16.34 14.14 -22.48
CA THR A 249 15.94 14.74 -21.20
C THR A 249 14.52 15.30 -21.26
N ALA A 250 14.16 15.96 -22.36
CA ALA A 250 12.78 16.41 -22.58
C ALA A 250 11.81 15.22 -22.70
N PHE A 251 12.18 14.17 -23.44
CA PHE A 251 11.40 12.94 -23.53
C PHE A 251 11.14 12.29 -22.17
N PHE A 252 12.17 12.16 -21.32
CA PHE A 252 12.00 11.63 -19.96
C PHE A 252 11.15 12.56 -19.10
N ALA A 253 11.28 13.89 -19.26
CA ALA A 253 10.47 14.86 -18.54
C ALA A 253 8.97 14.74 -18.84
N GLU A 254 8.62 14.33 -20.05
CA GLU A 254 7.22 14.11 -20.47
C GLU A 254 6.62 12.81 -19.94
N CYS A 255 7.43 11.83 -19.52
CA CYS A 255 6.93 10.47 -19.23
C CYS A 255 7.30 9.90 -17.86
N LEU A 256 8.28 10.49 -17.18
CA LEU A 256 8.74 10.03 -15.87
C LEU A 256 8.56 11.12 -14.82
N SER A 257 8.45 10.71 -13.56
CA SER A 257 8.53 11.62 -12.42
C SER A 257 9.86 12.39 -12.41
N ALA A 258 9.81 13.66 -11.94
CA ALA A 258 10.96 14.56 -11.83
C ALA A 258 12.19 13.94 -11.15
N LYS A 259 11.97 13.03 -10.18
CA LYS A 259 13.08 12.37 -9.48
C LYS A 259 13.91 11.45 -10.38
N TYR A 260 13.39 11.02 -11.54
CA TYR A 260 14.08 10.12 -12.46
C TYR A 260 14.79 10.82 -13.62
N HIS A 261 14.48 12.09 -13.88
CA HIS A 261 14.96 12.78 -15.09
C HIS A 261 16.48 12.77 -15.20
N ALA A 262 17.18 13.27 -14.18
CA ALA A 262 18.64 13.34 -14.17
C ALA A 262 19.30 11.96 -14.29
N ALA A 263 18.78 10.97 -13.56
CA ALA A 263 19.38 9.64 -13.50
C ALA A 263 19.19 8.86 -14.81
N PHE A 264 18.01 8.96 -15.44
CA PHE A 264 17.73 8.34 -16.74
C PHE A 264 18.51 9.03 -17.88
N THR A 265 18.62 10.36 -17.84
CA THR A 265 19.47 11.12 -18.78
C THR A 265 20.93 10.68 -18.68
N ALA A 266 21.48 10.59 -17.46
CA ALA A 266 22.86 10.18 -17.24
C ALA A 266 23.10 8.72 -17.67
N LEU A 267 22.12 7.83 -17.47
CA LEU A 267 22.20 6.45 -17.92
C LEU A 267 22.19 6.34 -19.45
N LEU A 268 21.31 7.09 -20.12
CA LEU A 268 21.29 7.11 -21.58
C LEU A 268 22.60 7.65 -22.16
N GLN A 269 23.21 8.69 -21.55
CA GLN A 269 24.52 9.18 -21.98
C GLN A 269 25.58 8.06 -21.94
N LYS A 270 25.62 7.26 -20.86
CA LYS A 270 26.54 6.12 -20.76
C LYS A 270 26.28 5.07 -21.84
N LEU A 271 25.01 4.78 -22.14
CA LEU A 271 24.62 3.84 -23.19
C LEU A 271 25.06 4.31 -24.57
N LEU A 272 24.90 5.60 -24.86
CA LEU A 272 25.36 6.21 -26.11
C LEU A 272 26.90 6.19 -26.21
N ASP A 273 27.60 6.41 -25.09
CA ASP A 273 29.06 6.34 -25.05
C ASP A 273 29.56 4.91 -25.34
N GLU A 274 28.87 3.87 -24.84
CA GLU A 274 29.15 2.47 -25.18
C GLU A 274 28.87 2.16 -26.67
N ALA A 275 27.88 2.81 -27.27
CA ALA A 275 27.46 2.60 -28.66
C ALA A 275 28.16 3.50 -29.69
N ARG A 276 28.98 4.47 -29.25
CA ARG A 276 29.66 5.45 -30.10
C ARG A 276 30.46 4.85 -31.28
N PRO A 277 31.15 3.70 -31.15
CA PRO A 277 31.82 3.07 -32.28
C PRO A 277 30.87 2.66 -33.41
N ALA A 278 29.63 2.29 -33.10
CA ALA A 278 28.61 1.90 -34.08
C ALA A 278 27.90 3.11 -34.71
N LEU A 279 27.83 4.24 -33.99
CA LEU A 279 27.31 5.51 -34.52
C LEU A 279 28.24 6.06 -35.62
N ALA A 280 29.55 6.05 -35.39
CA ALA A 280 30.54 6.55 -36.34
C ALA A 280 30.52 5.81 -37.69
N SER A 281 30.25 4.50 -37.69
CA SER A 281 30.16 3.71 -38.93
C SER A 281 28.86 3.94 -39.71
N SER A 282 27.79 4.37 -39.06
CA SER A 282 26.49 4.61 -39.72
C SER A 282 26.37 5.99 -40.34
N GLU A 283 27.05 7.00 -39.77
CA GLU A 283 27.09 8.35 -40.36
C GLU A 283 27.75 8.34 -41.75
N GLU A 284 28.62 7.36 -42.03
CA GLU A 284 29.22 7.14 -43.36
C GLU A 284 28.24 6.53 -44.39
N GLU A 285 27.17 5.85 -43.95
CA GLU A 285 26.21 5.14 -44.82
C GLU A 285 24.94 5.94 -45.15
N GLY A 286 24.77 7.14 -44.58
CA GLY A 286 23.66 8.05 -44.91
C GLY A 286 22.30 7.67 -44.29
N ASP A 287 22.29 6.83 -43.26
CA ASP A 287 21.08 6.39 -42.56
C ASP A 287 20.47 7.54 -41.72
N VAL A 288 19.15 7.73 -41.80
CA VAL A 288 18.45 8.91 -41.22
C VAL A 288 18.43 8.90 -39.67
N ALA A 289 18.72 7.76 -39.05
CA ALA A 289 19.18 7.60 -37.66
C ALA A 289 19.55 6.11 -37.43
N PRO A 290 20.79 5.74 -37.12
CA PRO A 290 21.16 4.35 -36.87
C PRO A 290 20.34 3.71 -35.76
N ARG A 291 19.95 2.45 -35.99
CA ARG A 291 19.35 1.64 -34.93
C ARG A 291 20.42 1.17 -33.96
N LEU A 292 20.40 1.69 -32.73
CA LEU A 292 21.33 1.27 -31.67
C LEU A 292 20.77 0.09 -30.88
N CYS A 293 21.65 -0.85 -30.53
CA CYS A 293 21.31 -2.01 -29.71
C CYS A 293 22.03 -1.91 -28.35
N PHE A 294 21.25 -1.89 -27.27
CA PHE A 294 21.79 -1.85 -25.91
C PHE A 294 21.75 -3.21 -25.21
N ALA A 295 21.36 -4.28 -25.90
CA ALA A 295 21.23 -5.63 -25.31
C ALA A 295 22.55 -6.17 -24.72
N LYS A 296 23.70 -5.76 -25.28
CA LYS A 296 25.05 -6.13 -24.81
C LYS A 296 25.71 -5.05 -23.93
N SER A 297 24.95 -4.06 -23.50
CA SER A 297 25.46 -2.98 -22.66
C SER A 297 26.06 -3.52 -21.36
N ARG A 298 27.17 -2.93 -20.91
CA ARG A 298 27.78 -3.30 -19.63
C ARG A 298 26.98 -2.70 -18.46
N VAL A 299 26.47 -1.48 -18.62
CA VAL A 299 25.66 -0.81 -17.59
C VAL A 299 24.26 -1.42 -17.40
N LEU A 300 23.69 -2.05 -18.43
CA LEU A 300 22.44 -2.82 -18.35
C LEU A 300 22.67 -4.34 -18.32
N SER A 301 23.88 -4.79 -18.01
CA SER A 301 24.18 -6.21 -17.85
C SER A 301 23.54 -6.76 -16.56
N ARG A 302 23.26 -8.07 -16.54
CA ARG A 302 22.73 -8.75 -15.34
C ARG A 302 23.59 -8.47 -14.11
N ALA A 303 24.90 -8.66 -14.23
CA ALA A 303 25.84 -8.44 -13.13
C ALA A 303 25.83 -6.97 -12.63
N ALA A 304 25.69 -5.98 -13.53
CA ALA A 304 25.60 -4.58 -13.13
C ALA A 304 24.30 -4.26 -12.38
N LEU A 305 23.19 -4.87 -12.80
CA LEU A 305 21.90 -4.74 -12.15
C LEU A 305 21.81 -5.54 -10.82
N GLU A 306 22.51 -6.65 -10.67
CA GLU A 306 22.55 -7.43 -9.42
C GLU A 306 23.55 -6.86 -8.39
N ALA A 307 24.76 -6.48 -8.80
CA ALA A 307 25.84 -6.13 -7.88
C ALA A 307 25.67 -4.75 -7.20
N SER A 308 24.98 -3.82 -7.86
CA SER A 308 24.74 -2.47 -7.33
C SER A 308 23.53 -1.80 -7.98
N GLY A 309 22.63 -2.56 -8.60
CA GLY A 309 21.34 -2.07 -9.08
C GLY A 309 21.33 -0.99 -10.15
N VAL A 310 22.46 -0.45 -10.63
CA VAL A 310 22.49 0.99 -11.02
C VAL A 310 21.55 1.76 -10.08
N PHE A 311 21.78 1.65 -8.76
CA PHE A 311 21.02 2.40 -7.78
C PHE A 311 21.09 3.86 -8.22
N LEU A 312 19.93 4.42 -8.54
CA LEU A 312 19.83 5.84 -8.80
C LEU A 312 20.11 6.47 -7.45
N LYS A 313 21.36 6.89 -7.20
CA LYS A 313 21.84 7.35 -5.89
C LYS A 313 20.95 8.48 -5.36
N GLU A 314 20.36 9.24 -6.29
CA GLU A 314 19.43 10.32 -6.05
C GLU A 314 18.08 9.86 -5.47
N THR A 315 17.62 8.65 -5.82
CA THR A 315 16.29 8.14 -5.41
C THR A 315 16.34 6.89 -4.55
N ASN A 316 17.51 6.26 -4.41
CA ASN A 316 17.72 4.97 -3.78
C ASN A 316 16.83 3.84 -4.36
N ASP A 317 16.39 3.99 -5.62
CA ASP A 317 15.65 2.99 -6.35
C ASP A 317 16.63 2.15 -7.22
N ALA A 318 16.39 0.84 -7.30
CA ALA A 318 17.08 -0.02 -8.26
C ALA A 318 16.28 -0.08 -9.58
N LEU A 319 16.96 -0.17 -10.72
CA LEU A 319 16.26 -0.24 -12.02
C LEU A 319 15.46 -1.52 -12.20
N VAL A 320 15.98 -2.64 -11.69
CA VAL A 320 15.27 -3.91 -11.53
C VAL A 320 15.43 -4.31 -10.07
N ASP A 321 14.37 -4.13 -9.30
CA ASP A 321 14.36 -4.37 -7.85
C ASP A 321 13.71 -5.71 -7.53
N VAL A 322 14.48 -6.64 -6.97
CA VAL A 322 13.99 -7.94 -6.50
C VAL A 322 13.54 -7.79 -5.05
N GLN A 323 12.24 -7.67 -4.84
CA GLN A 323 11.68 -7.40 -3.53
C GLN A 323 11.44 -8.69 -2.75
N ARG A 324 12.30 -8.92 -1.76
CA ARG A 324 12.20 -10.04 -0.83
C ARG A 324 11.31 -9.72 0.35
N VAL A 325 10.60 -10.72 0.83
CA VAL A 325 9.82 -10.65 2.07
C VAL A 325 10.79 -10.48 3.24
N PRO A 326 10.71 -9.38 4.00
CA PRO A 326 11.57 -9.17 5.15
C PRO A 326 11.08 -9.96 6.37
N HIS A 327 11.96 -10.14 7.35
CA HIS A 327 11.58 -10.56 8.68
C HIS A 327 10.84 -9.43 9.42
N ALA A 328 10.20 -9.77 10.55
CA ALA A 328 9.44 -8.82 11.37
C ALA A 328 10.30 -7.65 11.90
N ASP A 329 11.61 -7.87 12.08
CA ASP A 329 12.57 -6.84 12.46
C ASP A 329 13.01 -5.93 11.29
N GLY A 330 12.50 -6.18 10.08
CA GLY A 330 12.84 -5.44 8.88
C GLY A 330 14.14 -5.89 8.22
N THR A 331 14.82 -6.93 8.70
CA THR A 331 15.98 -7.53 8.01
C THR A 331 15.52 -8.36 6.80
N ILE A 332 16.38 -8.54 5.81
CA ILE A 332 16.13 -9.42 4.65
C ILE A 332 17.28 -10.42 4.58
N ALA A 333 16.97 -11.71 4.71
CA ALA A 333 17.93 -12.77 4.41
C ALA A 333 18.09 -12.95 2.89
N GLU A 334 19.28 -13.37 2.43
CA GLU A 334 19.51 -13.68 1.01
C GLU A 334 18.61 -14.81 0.49
N THR A 335 18.24 -15.73 1.38
CA THR A 335 17.33 -16.86 1.09
C THR A 335 15.86 -16.52 1.28
N ALA A 336 15.53 -15.27 1.64
CA ALA A 336 14.15 -14.88 1.88
C ALA A 336 13.28 -15.00 0.62
N PRO A 337 12.00 -15.41 0.76
CA PRO A 337 11.07 -15.52 -0.36
C PRO A 337 10.95 -14.22 -1.15
N ILE A 338 10.72 -14.33 -2.46
CA ILE A 338 10.65 -13.18 -3.35
C ILE A 338 9.18 -12.84 -3.58
N ALA A 339 8.76 -11.63 -3.21
CA ALA A 339 7.37 -11.20 -3.35
C ALA A 339 7.06 -10.74 -4.78
N GLN A 340 7.91 -9.87 -5.32
CA GLN A 340 7.73 -9.27 -6.64
C GLN A 340 9.06 -8.76 -7.20
N VAL A 341 9.11 -8.54 -8.51
CA VAL A 341 10.20 -7.84 -9.20
C VAL A 341 9.65 -6.55 -9.79
N VAL A 342 10.24 -5.41 -9.43
CA VAL A 342 9.81 -4.09 -9.91
C VAL A 342 10.82 -3.56 -10.91
N VAL A 343 10.34 -3.18 -12.10
CA VAL A 343 11.13 -2.58 -13.16
C VAL A 343 10.83 -1.09 -13.21
N MET A 344 11.81 -0.27 -12.86
CA MET A 344 11.63 1.16 -12.67
C MET A 344 11.76 1.94 -13.98
N GLY A 345 11.00 3.03 -14.07
CA GLY A 345 11.05 3.98 -15.17
C GLY A 345 10.52 3.47 -16.49
N ILE A 346 9.58 2.52 -16.45
CA ILE A 346 8.73 2.17 -17.59
C ILE A 346 7.36 2.84 -17.37
N PRO A 347 7.04 3.94 -18.07
CA PRO A 347 5.76 4.61 -17.97
C PRO A 347 4.62 3.75 -18.52
N MET A 348 3.44 3.83 -17.90
CA MET A 348 2.25 3.12 -18.33
C MET A 348 1.92 3.35 -19.82
N ARG A 349 2.16 4.55 -20.36
CA ARG A 349 1.90 4.88 -21.78
C ARG A 349 2.75 4.09 -22.78
N TYR A 350 3.87 3.52 -22.34
CA TYR A 350 4.75 2.67 -23.16
C TYR A 350 4.65 1.20 -22.78
N PHE A 351 3.72 0.83 -21.91
CA PHE A 351 3.58 -0.53 -21.41
C PHE A 351 3.36 -1.52 -22.55
N ASP A 352 2.39 -1.29 -23.42
CA ASP A 352 2.09 -2.20 -24.56
C ASP A 352 3.19 -2.17 -25.63
N LEU A 353 3.93 -1.06 -25.75
CA LEU A 353 5.09 -1.00 -26.64
C LEU A 353 6.20 -1.93 -26.13
N ILE A 354 6.45 -1.92 -24.83
CA ILE A 354 7.53 -2.67 -24.20
C ILE A 354 7.11 -4.12 -23.90
N PHE A 355 5.85 -4.39 -23.61
CA PHE A 355 5.29 -5.71 -23.35
C PHE A 355 4.12 -5.98 -24.30
N PRO A 356 4.39 -6.16 -25.60
CA PRO A 356 3.33 -6.33 -26.58
C PRO A 356 2.47 -7.56 -26.26
N SER A 357 1.15 -7.39 -26.36
CA SER A 357 0.22 -8.51 -26.29
C SER A 357 0.26 -9.30 -27.60
N ALA A 358 0.10 -10.63 -27.52
CA ALA A 358 0.13 -11.51 -28.68
C ALA A 358 -0.97 -11.21 -29.73
N SER A 359 -2.00 -10.46 -29.35
CA SER A 359 -3.14 -10.06 -30.19
C SER A 359 -2.96 -8.73 -30.92
N ALA A 360 -1.79 -8.06 -30.82
CA ALA A 360 -1.55 -6.86 -31.60
C ALA A 360 -1.36 -7.26 -33.08
N ASP A 361 -2.30 -6.83 -33.95
CA ASP A 361 -2.38 -7.20 -35.38
C ASP A 361 -1.12 -6.89 -36.19
N LEU A 362 -0.21 -6.06 -35.64
CA LEU A 362 1.14 -5.86 -36.16
C LEU A 362 2.12 -5.78 -34.97
N PRO A 363 3.25 -6.51 -35.00
CA PRO A 363 4.29 -6.31 -34.00
C PRO A 363 4.79 -4.86 -34.12
N PRO A 364 5.00 -4.14 -32.99
CA PRO A 364 5.60 -2.83 -33.06
C PRO A 364 6.92 -2.93 -33.82
N GLN A 365 7.13 -2.07 -34.81
CA GLN A 365 8.39 -2.02 -35.53
C GLN A 365 9.48 -1.61 -34.54
N TRP A 366 10.15 -2.62 -33.99
CA TRP A 366 11.14 -2.40 -32.95
C TRP A 366 12.37 -1.71 -33.56
N PRO A 367 12.77 -0.52 -33.08
CA PRO A 367 13.78 0.31 -33.75
C PRO A 367 15.23 -0.14 -33.46
N CYS A 368 15.46 -1.43 -33.14
CA CYS A 368 16.79 -1.98 -32.85
C CYS A 368 17.20 -3.04 -33.90
N CYS A 369 17.15 -4.34 -33.56
CA CYS A 369 17.52 -5.43 -34.45
C CYS A 369 16.51 -6.59 -34.39
N ALA A 370 16.59 -7.52 -35.34
CA ALA A 370 15.69 -8.68 -35.40
C ALA A 370 15.70 -9.52 -34.10
N ALA A 371 16.86 -9.66 -33.45
CA ALA A 371 16.97 -10.39 -32.19
C ALA A 371 16.18 -9.71 -31.05
N CYS A 372 16.29 -8.38 -30.90
CA CYS A 372 15.52 -7.63 -29.91
C CYS A 372 14.01 -7.67 -30.21
N ALA A 373 13.62 -7.63 -31.48
CA ALA A 373 12.21 -7.73 -31.89
C ALA A 373 11.62 -9.10 -31.50
N VAL A 374 12.32 -10.20 -31.79
CA VAL A 374 11.90 -11.56 -31.41
C VAL A 374 11.86 -11.73 -29.89
N ALA A 375 12.88 -11.23 -29.18
CA ALA A 375 12.88 -11.24 -27.73
C ALA A 375 11.65 -10.51 -27.17
N GLY A 376 11.29 -9.35 -27.74
CA GLY A 376 10.16 -8.58 -27.28
C GLY A 376 8.79 -9.20 -27.54
N ALA A 377 8.59 -9.81 -28.71
CA ALA A 377 7.30 -10.40 -29.10
C ALA A 377 6.80 -11.52 -28.17
N GLY A 378 7.73 -12.24 -27.51
CA GLY A 378 7.39 -13.32 -26.58
C GLY A 378 7.48 -12.97 -25.08
N ALA A 379 7.79 -11.72 -24.73
CA ALA A 379 8.10 -11.35 -23.35
C ALA A 379 6.95 -11.64 -22.38
N LYS A 380 5.75 -11.15 -22.69
CA LYS A 380 4.55 -11.34 -21.87
C LYS A 380 4.19 -12.83 -21.70
N ALA A 381 4.23 -13.60 -22.79
CA ALA A 381 3.95 -15.03 -22.76
C ALA A 381 4.96 -15.81 -21.90
N ARG A 382 6.25 -15.46 -21.93
CA ARG A 382 7.27 -16.09 -21.06
C ARG A 382 7.05 -15.79 -19.59
N ILE A 383 6.64 -14.57 -19.24
CA ILE A 383 6.29 -14.17 -17.87
C ILE A 383 5.05 -14.96 -17.40
N GLU A 384 4.02 -15.01 -18.23
CA GLU A 384 2.78 -15.73 -17.92
C GLU A 384 2.99 -17.24 -17.80
N ALA A 385 3.90 -17.82 -18.58
CA ALA A 385 4.23 -19.24 -18.54
C ALA A 385 4.86 -19.68 -17.20
N VAL A 386 5.54 -18.77 -16.50
CA VAL A 386 6.07 -19.02 -15.14
C VAL A 386 5.10 -18.60 -14.02
N GLY A 387 3.83 -18.36 -14.36
CA GLY A 387 2.77 -18.04 -13.40
C GLY A 387 2.89 -16.65 -12.81
N LEU A 388 3.43 -15.70 -13.57
CA LEU A 388 3.52 -14.30 -13.18
C LEU A 388 2.55 -13.45 -13.98
N GLU A 389 2.28 -12.27 -13.44
CA GLU A 389 1.47 -11.22 -14.05
C GLU A 389 2.25 -9.91 -14.06
N LEU A 390 2.02 -9.12 -15.11
CA LEU A 390 2.56 -7.78 -15.26
C LEU A 390 1.51 -6.76 -14.83
N LYS A 391 1.87 -5.94 -13.85
CA LYS A 391 1.03 -4.83 -13.38
C LYS A 391 1.73 -3.51 -13.64
N SER A 392 1.15 -2.71 -14.51
CA SER A 392 1.62 -1.34 -14.75
C SER A 392 1.39 -0.46 -13.53
N GLN A 393 2.36 0.37 -13.20
CA GLN A 393 2.34 1.39 -12.15
C GLN A 393 2.77 2.73 -12.77
N PRO A 394 2.46 3.89 -12.16
CA PRO A 394 2.69 5.19 -12.79
C PRO A 394 4.13 5.43 -13.32
N ASN A 395 5.14 4.87 -12.64
CA ASN A 395 6.55 5.01 -13.03
C ASN A 395 7.30 3.67 -13.07
N SER A 396 6.60 2.54 -13.05
CA SER A 396 7.24 1.23 -12.99
C SER A 396 6.31 0.15 -13.50
N VAL A 397 6.87 -1.03 -13.70
CA VAL A 397 6.12 -2.25 -13.96
C VAL A 397 6.46 -3.24 -12.86
N CYS A 398 5.43 -3.78 -12.22
CA CYS A 398 5.57 -4.82 -11.22
C CYS A 398 5.30 -6.18 -11.85
N LEU A 399 6.19 -7.14 -11.62
CA LEU A 399 6.02 -8.55 -11.95
C LEU A 399 5.80 -9.29 -10.64
N HIS A 400 4.62 -9.87 -10.47
CA HIS A 400 4.27 -10.61 -9.25
C HIS A 400 3.57 -11.91 -9.60
N ARG A 401 3.36 -12.77 -8.59
CA ARG A 401 2.61 -14.01 -8.77
C ARG A 401 1.20 -13.72 -9.29
N ARG A 402 0.77 -14.51 -10.28
CA ARG A 402 -0.63 -14.51 -10.73
C ARG A 402 -1.53 -14.83 -9.55
N ASP A 403 -2.71 -14.23 -9.54
CA ASP A 403 -3.74 -14.39 -8.50
C ASP A 403 -3.34 -13.85 -7.12
N VAL A 404 -2.21 -13.12 -7.02
CA VAL A 404 -1.81 -12.34 -5.85
C VAL A 404 -2.16 -10.88 -6.08
N ASP A 405 -3.07 -10.39 -5.25
CA ASP A 405 -3.72 -9.10 -5.34
C ASP A 405 -4.13 -8.58 -3.95
N LYS A 406 -4.73 -7.40 -3.87
CA LYS A 406 -5.16 -6.84 -2.57
C LYS A 406 -6.28 -7.66 -1.90
N GLY A 407 -7.05 -8.45 -2.65
CA GLY A 407 -8.09 -9.34 -2.13
C GLY A 407 -7.55 -10.67 -1.58
N THR A 408 -6.29 -10.99 -1.84
CA THR A 408 -5.61 -12.21 -1.39
C THR A 408 -5.67 -12.36 0.12
N CYS A 409 -5.47 -11.26 0.85
CA CYS A 409 -5.57 -11.27 2.30
C CYS A 409 -7.00 -11.54 2.79
N VAL A 410 -8.01 -11.02 2.09
CA VAL A 410 -9.42 -11.22 2.46
C VAL A 410 -9.83 -12.66 2.22
N ARG A 411 -9.48 -13.24 1.05
CA ARG A 411 -9.68 -14.66 0.76
C ARG A 411 -9.07 -15.55 1.84
N TRP A 412 -7.84 -15.22 2.24
CA TRP A 412 -7.15 -15.95 3.28
C TRP A 412 -7.80 -15.81 4.66
N LEU A 413 -8.17 -14.58 5.08
CA LEU A 413 -8.85 -14.34 6.36
C LEU A 413 -10.20 -15.07 6.45
N ILE A 414 -10.96 -15.13 5.35
CA ILE A 414 -12.21 -15.92 5.25
C ILE A 414 -11.91 -17.41 5.45
N SER A 415 -10.92 -17.95 4.71
CA SER A 415 -10.53 -19.35 4.80
C SER A 415 -10.13 -19.74 6.23
N GLU A 416 -9.27 -18.94 6.86
CA GLU A 416 -8.84 -19.17 8.24
C GLU A 416 -10.01 -19.09 9.23
N GLY A 417 -10.87 -18.08 9.09
CA GLY A 417 -12.05 -17.93 9.94
C GLY A 417 -13.03 -19.11 9.84
N ASN A 418 -13.17 -19.71 8.65
CA ASN A 418 -14.07 -20.83 8.39
C ASN A 418 -13.47 -22.20 8.73
N SER A 419 -12.14 -22.30 8.80
CA SER A 419 -11.43 -23.59 8.86
C SER A 419 -11.74 -24.43 10.10
N GLY A 420 -12.44 -23.90 11.12
CA GLY A 420 -12.80 -24.58 12.38
C GLY A 420 -11.59 -24.94 13.25
N LYS A 421 -10.42 -25.09 12.63
CA LYS A 421 -9.07 -25.03 13.19
C LYS A 421 -8.71 -23.57 13.43
N ALA A 422 -9.48 -22.87 14.26
CA ALA A 422 -9.08 -21.59 14.82
C ALA A 422 -7.91 -21.79 15.81
N ALA A 423 -6.83 -22.45 15.38
CA ALA A 423 -5.59 -22.63 16.12
C ALA A 423 -5.02 -21.26 16.58
N ASN A 424 -5.44 -20.19 15.92
CA ASN A 424 -5.01 -18.81 16.15
C ASN A 424 -6.13 -17.88 16.68
N GLY A 425 -7.34 -18.36 16.96
CA GLY A 425 -8.44 -17.55 17.50
C GLY A 425 -8.97 -16.42 16.59
N LEU A 426 -8.67 -16.48 15.28
CA LEU A 426 -9.10 -15.49 14.31
C LEU A 426 -10.60 -15.61 14.00
N SER A 427 -11.35 -14.51 14.11
CA SER A 427 -12.74 -14.41 13.66
C SER A 427 -12.85 -13.30 12.63
N PHE A 428 -13.04 -13.66 11.36
CA PHE A 428 -13.25 -12.72 10.26
C PHE A 428 -14.66 -12.91 9.68
N ASP A 429 -15.46 -11.85 9.70
CA ASP A 429 -16.84 -11.85 9.22
C ASP A 429 -17.03 -10.67 8.27
N LEU A 430 -17.40 -10.96 7.02
CA LEU A 430 -17.63 -9.95 5.99
C LEU A 430 -18.72 -8.94 6.39
N GLN A 431 -19.74 -9.34 7.16
CA GLN A 431 -20.79 -8.43 7.66
C GLN A 431 -20.28 -7.45 8.73
N LYS A 432 -19.15 -7.77 9.36
CA LYS A 432 -18.48 -6.96 10.39
C LYS A 432 -17.21 -6.31 9.85
N SER A 433 -17.04 -6.27 8.53
CA SER A 433 -15.85 -5.76 7.88
C SER A 433 -16.18 -4.58 6.96
N LEU A 434 -15.24 -3.65 6.84
CA LEU A 434 -15.26 -2.56 5.85
C LEU A 434 -13.95 -2.53 5.09
N ALA A 435 -14.03 -2.33 3.78
CA ALA A 435 -12.90 -2.14 2.89
C ALA A 435 -12.72 -0.67 2.50
N PHE A 436 -11.49 -0.22 2.27
CA PHE A 436 -11.15 1.15 1.83
C PHE A 436 -10.15 1.13 0.68
N GLY A 437 -10.32 2.02 -0.29
CA GLY A 437 -9.39 2.22 -1.40
C GLY A 437 -9.68 3.48 -2.21
N ASP A 438 -8.66 4.01 -2.88
CA ASP A 438 -8.75 5.22 -3.69
C ASP A 438 -8.89 4.93 -5.19
N VAL A 439 -8.61 3.70 -5.64
CA VAL A 439 -8.68 3.31 -7.06
C VAL A 439 -9.49 2.00 -7.25
N PRO A 440 -10.81 2.02 -6.94
CA PRO A 440 -11.68 0.83 -6.99
C PRO A 440 -11.82 0.20 -8.39
N GLU A 441 -11.52 0.94 -9.45
CA GLU A 441 -11.62 0.46 -10.83
C GLU A 441 -10.42 -0.40 -11.27
N SER A 442 -9.31 -0.37 -10.53
CA SER A 442 -8.09 -1.12 -10.88
C SER A 442 -7.45 -1.81 -9.69
N VAL A 443 -6.50 -1.16 -9.01
CA VAL A 443 -5.66 -1.82 -8.01
C VAL A 443 -6.39 -2.21 -6.73
N ASP A 444 -7.51 -1.53 -6.42
CA ASP A 444 -8.39 -1.86 -5.29
C ASP A 444 -9.62 -2.64 -5.69
N ARG A 445 -9.85 -2.88 -6.99
CA ARG A 445 -11.00 -3.65 -7.49
C ARG A 445 -11.18 -4.97 -6.74
N PRO A 446 -10.14 -5.78 -6.47
CA PRO A 446 -10.31 -7.03 -5.73
C PRO A 446 -10.96 -6.84 -4.35
N LEU A 447 -10.74 -5.72 -3.67
CA LEU A 447 -11.36 -5.45 -2.36
C LEU A 447 -12.87 -5.17 -2.45
N THR A 448 -13.40 -4.89 -3.64
CA THR A 448 -14.83 -4.65 -3.89
C THR A 448 -15.62 -5.95 -4.11
N GLU A 449 -14.93 -7.08 -4.30
CA GLU A 449 -15.53 -8.35 -4.78
C GLU A 449 -16.02 -9.28 -3.66
N PHE A 450 -16.14 -8.76 -2.42
CA PHE A 450 -16.44 -9.56 -1.22
C PHE A 450 -17.75 -9.16 -0.52
N PRO A 451 -18.93 -9.14 -1.18
CA PRO A 451 -20.18 -8.93 -0.47
C PRO A 451 -20.37 -10.02 0.61
N PRO A 452 -20.91 -9.70 1.80
CA PRO A 452 -21.54 -8.44 2.21
C PRO A 452 -20.60 -7.36 2.77
N MET A 453 -19.27 -7.53 2.70
CA MET A 453 -18.33 -6.47 3.11
C MET A 453 -18.53 -5.23 2.25
N GLN A 454 -18.68 -4.08 2.90
CA GLN A 454 -18.90 -2.81 2.21
C GLN A 454 -17.56 -2.14 1.92
N PHE A 455 -17.45 -1.52 0.76
CA PHE A 455 -16.28 -0.82 0.27
C PHE A 455 -16.50 0.70 0.27
N ILE A 456 -15.56 1.44 0.84
CA ILE A 456 -15.54 2.89 0.89
C ILE A 456 -14.50 3.42 -0.10
N SER A 457 -15.00 3.98 -1.21
CA SER A 457 -14.21 4.60 -2.26
C SER A 457 -13.81 6.02 -1.91
N LEU A 458 -12.51 6.28 -2.03
CA LEU A 458 -11.85 7.54 -1.70
C LEU A 458 -11.29 8.27 -2.93
N ALA A 459 -11.61 7.77 -4.13
CA ALA A 459 -11.19 8.35 -5.41
C ALA A 459 -11.40 9.87 -5.47
N LYS A 460 -10.51 10.60 -6.16
CA LYS A 460 -10.60 12.07 -6.25
C LYS A 460 -11.89 12.55 -6.89
N ASP A 461 -12.29 11.88 -7.97
CA ASP A 461 -13.41 12.30 -8.80
C ASP A 461 -14.63 11.42 -8.61
N ASP A 462 -15.80 12.03 -8.74
CA ASP A 462 -17.06 11.33 -8.92
C ASP A 462 -17.12 10.55 -10.26
N VAL A 463 -16.09 10.65 -11.12
CA VAL A 463 -15.95 9.95 -12.42
C VAL A 463 -15.94 8.43 -12.27
N ALA A 464 -15.64 7.92 -11.08
CA ALA A 464 -15.94 6.52 -10.76
C ALA A 464 -17.45 6.21 -10.73
N ALA A 465 -18.36 7.15 -10.99
CA ALA A 465 -19.80 6.88 -11.12
C ALA A 465 -20.10 5.86 -12.22
N ASP A 466 -19.45 5.94 -13.39
CA ASP A 466 -19.66 4.97 -14.48
C ASP A 466 -19.09 3.59 -14.15
N GLY A 467 -17.91 3.53 -13.53
CA GLY A 467 -17.32 2.29 -13.00
C GLY A 467 -18.11 1.69 -11.83
N ARG A 468 -18.68 2.52 -10.96
CA ARG A 468 -19.56 2.12 -9.84
C ARG A 468 -20.88 1.57 -10.36
N VAL A 469 -21.41 2.11 -11.45
CA VAL A 469 -22.59 1.52 -12.12
C VAL A 469 -22.25 0.13 -12.64
N GLY A 470 -21.07 -0.08 -13.23
CA GLY A 470 -20.59 -1.40 -13.63
C GLY A 470 -20.44 -2.38 -12.47
N ILE A 471 -19.72 -1.99 -11.41
CA ILE A 471 -19.47 -2.84 -10.23
C ILE A 471 -20.78 -3.16 -9.49
N ASN A 472 -21.70 -2.19 -9.35
CA ASN A 472 -23.00 -2.43 -8.73
C ASN A 472 -24.00 -3.13 -9.66
N ALA A 473 -23.83 -3.07 -10.99
CA ALA A 473 -24.68 -3.79 -11.95
C ALA A 473 -24.32 -5.28 -12.05
N GLU A 474 -23.06 -5.65 -11.77
CA GLU A 474 -22.63 -7.05 -11.62
C GLU A 474 -23.10 -7.69 -10.29
N ALA A 475 -23.58 -6.88 -9.34
CA ALA A 475 -24.17 -7.41 -8.11
C ALA A 475 -25.52 -8.11 -8.42
N PRO A 476 -25.80 -9.29 -7.82
CA PRO A 476 -27.06 -9.99 -8.01
C PRO A 476 -28.27 -9.07 -7.77
N GLN A 477 -29.27 -9.11 -8.65
CA GLN A 477 -30.49 -8.31 -8.52
C GLN A 477 -31.12 -8.50 -7.13
N GLY A 478 -31.19 -7.41 -6.36
CA GLY A 478 -31.71 -7.40 -4.98
C GLY A 478 -30.66 -7.21 -3.87
N SER A 479 -29.36 -7.20 -4.19
CA SER A 479 -28.31 -6.85 -3.22
C SER A 479 -28.27 -5.33 -2.99
N ALA A 480 -28.18 -4.91 -1.74
CA ALA A 480 -27.85 -3.52 -1.41
C ALA A 480 -26.48 -3.17 -2.02
N THR A 481 -26.31 -1.93 -2.48
CA THR A 481 -25.02 -1.44 -3.01
C THR A 481 -23.94 -1.59 -1.93
N CYS A 482 -22.91 -2.38 -2.20
CA CYS A 482 -21.78 -2.57 -1.27
C CYS A 482 -20.69 -1.51 -1.45
N VAL A 483 -20.76 -0.66 -2.48
CA VAL A 483 -19.74 0.38 -2.76
C VAL A 483 -20.29 1.77 -2.45
N HIS A 484 -19.67 2.48 -1.50
CA HIS A 484 -20.00 3.84 -1.13
C HIS A 484 -18.87 4.79 -1.46
N HIS A 485 -19.17 5.97 -1.98
CA HIS A 485 -18.15 6.96 -2.30
C HIS A 485 -18.15 8.12 -1.32
N VAL A 486 -16.96 8.44 -0.82
CA VAL A 486 -16.67 9.59 0.04
C VAL A 486 -15.80 10.60 -0.71
N GLY A 487 -14.78 10.10 -1.41
CA GLY A 487 -13.76 10.91 -2.06
C GLY A 487 -12.78 11.56 -1.08
N GLY A 488 -11.78 12.27 -1.58
CA GLY A 488 -10.85 13.02 -0.76
C GLY A 488 -9.66 12.24 -0.20
N GLU A 489 -9.39 11.05 -0.75
CA GLU A 489 -8.24 10.21 -0.36
C GLU A 489 -8.21 10.01 1.17
N GLU A 490 -7.07 10.18 1.82
CA GLU A 490 -6.89 9.93 3.24
C GLU A 490 -7.66 10.89 4.16
N GLU A 491 -7.92 12.14 3.72
CA GLU A 491 -8.79 13.06 4.47
C GLU A 491 -10.26 12.58 4.42
N GLY A 492 -10.65 11.96 3.30
CA GLY A 492 -11.93 11.26 3.15
C GLY A 492 -12.07 10.11 4.13
N THR A 493 -11.02 9.30 4.28
CA THR A 493 -10.98 8.23 5.30
C THR A 493 -11.16 8.79 6.69
N ALA A 494 -10.44 9.87 7.03
CA ALA A 494 -10.56 10.51 8.34
C ALA A 494 -11.99 10.97 8.62
N LEU A 495 -12.62 11.65 7.66
CA LEU A 495 -14.02 12.12 7.78
C LEU A 495 -15.01 10.95 7.91
N PHE A 496 -14.83 9.88 7.13
CA PHE A 496 -15.70 8.71 7.22
C PHE A 496 -15.57 7.99 8.57
N LEU A 497 -14.34 7.73 9.02
CA LEU A 497 -14.11 7.07 10.31
C LEU A 497 -14.61 7.93 11.48
N GLU A 498 -14.44 9.24 11.42
CA GLU A 498 -15.03 10.18 12.38
C GLU A 498 -16.56 10.00 12.48
N GLU A 499 -17.25 10.05 11.35
CA GLU A 499 -18.71 9.90 11.29
C GLU A 499 -19.17 8.52 11.77
N LEU A 500 -18.48 7.45 11.35
CA LEU A 500 -18.80 6.08 11.71
C LEU A 500 -18.60 5.83 13.21
N LEU A 501 -17.42 6.11 13.73
CA LEU A 501 -17.09 5.82 15.12
C LEU A 501 -17.91 6.69 16.08
N THR A 502 -18.13 7.96 15.74
CA THR A 502 -19.02 8.85 16.53
C THR A 502 -20.45 8.31 16.56
N SER A 503 -20.98 7.84 15.42
CA SER A 503 -22.32 7.25 15.36
C SER A 503 -22.42 5.99 16.23
N CYS A 504 -21.41 5.11 16.20
CA CYS A 504 -21.40 3.90 17.00
C CYS A 504 -21.27 4.20 18.50
N MET A 505 -20.46 5.18 18.89
CA MET A 505 -20.27 5.54 20.29
C MET A 505 -21.50 6.21 20.91
N LYS A 506 -22.24 7.02 20.14
CA LYS A 506 -23.50 7.63 20.59
C LYS A 506 -24.54 6.56 20.94
N GLU A 507 -24.76 5.62 20.03
CA GLU A 507 -25.73 4.53 20.23
C GLU A 507 -25.35 3.62 21.41
N ALA A 508 -24.06 3.30 21.56
CA ALA A 508 -23.58 2.53 22.71
C ALA A 508 -23.78 3.25 24.06
N GLY A 509 -23.91 4.58 24.08
CA GLY A 509 -24.17 5.36 25.28
C GLY A 509 -25.66 5.46 25.66
N GLU A 510 -26.56 5.29 24.66
CA GLU A 510 -28.01 5.37 24.82
C GLU A 510 -28.61 4.03 25.27
N ASP A 511 -28.05 2.90 24.83
CA ASP A 511 -28.46 1.55 25.24
C ASP A 511 -27.89 1.14 26.62
N ARG A 512 -28.45 1.69 27.70
CA ARG A 512 -28.14 1.27 29.09
C ARG A 512 -28.93 0.04 29.58
N GLY A 513 -29.71 -0.62 28.72
CA GLY A 513 -30.76 -1.54 29.16
C GLY A 513 -30.62 -3.02 28.80
N ASP A 514 -30.24 -3.38 27.57
CA ASP A 514 -30.44 -4.78 27.12
C ASP A 514 -29.56 -5.18 25.92
N ALA A 515 -28.34 -4.63 25.81
CA ALA A 515 -27.43 -4.91 24.70
C ALA A 515 -26.73 -6.28 24.86
N SER A 516 -27.51 -7.37 24.85
CA SER A 516 -26.99 -8.71 24.63
C SER A 516 -26.59 -8.87 23.15
N CYS A 517 -25.34 -8.50 22.89
CA CYS A 517 -24.33 -9.28 22.19
C CYS A 517 -24.76 -10.03 20.91
N GLY A 518 -24.63 -9.41 19.72
CA GLY A 518 -24.63 -10.16 18.46
C GLY A 518 -24.58 -9.34 17.16
N GLY A 519 -25.15 -8.13 17.16
CA GLY A 519 -25.29 -7.29 15.95
C GLY A 519 -23.97 -6.72 15.43
N THR A 520 -23.92 -6.43 14.12
CA THR A 520 -22.82 -5.71 13.47
C THR A 520 -22.99 -4.19 13.64
N TRP A 521 -21.92 -3.50 14.00
CA TRP A 521 -21.88 -2.02 13.99
C TRP A 521 -21.84 -1.46 12.56
N PHE A 522 -21.50 -2.28 11.57
CA PHE A 522 -21.36 -1.90 10.18
C PHE A 522 -22.59 -2.27 9.35
N THR A 523 -23.79 -1.95 9.87
CA THR A 523 -25.01 -2.17 9.10
C THR A 523 -24.99 -1.37 7.79
N PRO A 524 -25.55 -1.89 6.68
CA PRO A 524 -25.57 -1.18 5.41
C PRO A 524 -26.20 0.22 5.50
N GLY A 525 -27.27 0.36 6.27
CA GLY A 525 -27.93 1.65 6.50
C GLY A 525 -27.03 2.66 7.20
N ARG A 526 -26.29 2.24 8.23
CA ARG A 526 -25.37 3.13 8.96
C ARG A 526 -24.21 3.56 8.09
N VAL A 527 -23.56 2.61 7.44
CA VAL A 527 -22.37 2.85 6.60
C VAL A 527 -22.72 3.80 5.46
N SER A 528 -23.85 3.56 4.77
CA SER A 528 -24.36 4.45 3.73
C SER A 528 -24.62 5.87 4.25
N ALA A 529 -25.27 6.01 5.41
CA ALA A 529 -25.54 7.31 6.01
C ALA A 529 -24.25 8.06 6.43
N CYS A 530 -23.29 7.35 7.01
CA CYS A 530 -21.98 7.92 7.39
C CYS A 530 -21.18 8.34 6.15
N ALA A 531 -21.16 7.52 5.09
CA ALA A 531 -20.50 7.86 3.83
C ALA A 531 -21.10 9.11 3.18
N ALA A 532 -22.42 9.23 3.17
CA ALA A 532 -23.11 10.41 2.65
C ALA A 532 -22.74 11.70 3.41
N ARG A 533 -22.71 11.64 4.76
CA ARG A 533 -22.29 12.79 5.59
C ARG A 533 -20.82 13.15 5.40
N ALA A 534 -19.94 12.14 5.37
CA ALA A 534 -18.51 12.35 5.13
C ALA A 534 -18.27 13.00 3.76
N ARG A 535 -18.96 12.54 2.70
CA ARG A 535 -18.90 13.14 1.36
C ARG A 535 -19.38 14.60 1.35
N ALA A 536 -20.48 14.90 2.04
CA ALA A 536 -20.99 16.27 2.15
C ALA A 536 -19.98 17.18 2.86
N ARG A 537 -19.37 16.70 3.95
CA ARG A 537 -18.31 17.41 4.68
C ARG A 537 -17.07 17.63 3.81
N TRP A 538 -16.65 16.62 3.04
CA TRP A 538 -15.52 16.76 2.12
C TRP A 538 -15.77 17.84 1.05
N LYS A 539 -16.98 17.86 0.46
CA LYS A 539 -17.38 18.92 -0.48
C LYS A 539 -17.34 20.31 0.15
N ALA A 540 -17.76 20.44 1.40
CA ALA A 540 -17.66 21.70 2.15
C ALA A 540 -16.20 22.13 2.36
N VAL A 541 -15.31 21.19 2.74
CA VAL A 541 -13.86 21.46 2.87
C VAL A 541 -13.25 21.94 1.56
N LEU A 542 -13.62 21.33 0.43
CA LEU A 542 -13.17 21.78 -0.89
C LEU A 542 -13.67 23.20 -1.20
N ALA A 543 -14.95 23.49 -0.94
CA ALA A 543 -15.51 24.82 -1.16
C ALA A 543 -14.82 25.90 -0.31
N GLU A 544 -14.52 25.61 0.96
CA GLU A 544 -13.77 26.50 1.84
C GLU A 544 -12.34 26.75 1.33
N ARG A 545 -11.66 25.72 0.83
CA ARG A 545 -10.31 25.84 0.28
C ARG A 545 -10.30 26.65 -1.02
N SER A 546 -11.26 26.39 -1.92
CA SER A 546 -11.40 27.15 -3.17
C SER A 546 -11.83 28.61 -2.94
N GLY A 547 -12.60 28.88 -1.88
CA GLY A 547 -13.00 30.25 -1.51
C GLY A 547 -11.88 31.07 -0.87
N ALA A 548 -10.88 30.43 -0.25
CA ALA A 548 -9.72 31.09 0.34
C ALA A 548 -8.68 31.55 -0.69
N ASP A 549 -8.70 30.98 -1.90
CA ASP A 549 -7.79 31.33 -3.02
C ASP A 549 -8.35 32.42 -3.96
N SER A 550 -9.35 33.19 -3.52
CA SER A 550 -9.87 34.35 -4.29
C SER A 550 -9.04 35.62 -4.02
N PRO A 551 -8.66 36.41 -5.03
CA PRO A 551 -7.53 37.34 -4.96
C PRO A 551 -7.87 38.63 -4.20
N LEU A 552 -7.40 38.71 -2.95
CA LEU A 552 -7.13 39.98 -2.28
C LEU A 552 -5.62 40.12 -2.10
N SER A 553 -4.89 40.14 -3.22
CA SER A 553 -3.51 40.64 -3.31
C SER A 553 -3.37 41.60 -4.50
N THR A 554 -4.21 42.62 -4.50
CA THR A 554 -3.86 43.93 -5.07
C THR A 554 -4.21 44.95 -4.00
N LEU A 555 -3.20 45.28 -3.19
CA LEU A 555 -2.94 46.61 -2.63
C LEU A 555 -1.46 46.67 -2.27
#